data_AF-A0A933MRL8-F1
#
_entry.id   AF-A0A933MRL8-F1
#
_cell.length_a   1.000
_cell.length_b   1.000
_cell.length_c   1.000
_cell.angle_alpha   90.00
_cell.angle_beta   90.00
_cell.angle_gamma   90.00
#
_symmetry.space_group_name_H-M   'P 1'
#
loop_
_entity.id
_entity.type
_entity.pdbx_description
1 polymer ?
#
loop_
_entity_poly.entity_id
_entity_poly.type
_entity_poly.pdbx_seq_one_letter_code
_entity_poly.pdbx_strand_id
1 'polypeptide(L)'
;MSLTDNHGNITRTLTKPCPVHRYFFFQAHGNGKHRQGILGGNMANLLKFEVGLMYENMKGIYEVISIDDDSMLIRWKDGNEIVTTVDLQSRIIERMTREKESEKQEKDEKQQKRKEHKKKGSAGFSGFKSADFKDTSKDTDWRRQDNIGSAVIKQLRTGRTAFSSRAILRQPEVHWMDGKRHNRQGSNYGIGFFARVDQKSLYYGIHIQRSAADRRDELEGWNPFKIWLARKENENWLKQIVVAHDLIIHDASMKSFTHDITVHDKDWELKSDKIQNKIESLSSFLAALSDSRQIDLRIQKVTSKEETLAKGENIVEEISTLFNRLMPLYELASVPVDAK
;
A
#
# COMPACT_ATOMS: atom_id res chain seq x y z
N MET A 1 32.82 -12.64 -58.03
CA MET A 1 31.71 -13.25 -57.25
C MET A 1 31.31 -12.25 -56.18
N SER A 2 30.14 -11.66 -56.36
CA SER A 2 29.57 -10.62 -55.50
C SER A 2 28.62 -11.28 -54.51
N LEU A 3 28.66 -10.89 -53.23
CA LEU A 3 27.53 -11.03 -52.31
C LEU A 3 27.54 -9.85 -51.33
N THR A 4 26.47 -9.06 -51.41
CA THR A 4 26.02 -8.08 -50.40
C THR A 4 25.05 -8.77 -49.45
N ASP A 5 25.03 -8.37 -48.17
CA ASP A 5 23.85 -8.55 -47.31
C ASP A 5 23.23 -7.22 -46.88
N ASN A 6 21.91 -7.31 -46.69
CA ASN A 6 20.98 -6.23 -46.44
C ASN A 6 20.99 -5.90 -44.95
N HIS A 7 21.41 -4.68 -44.59
CA HIS A 7 20.94 -3.85 -43.47
C HIS A 7 22.06 -2.83 -43.19
N GLY A 8 22.00 -1.66 -43.83
CA GLY A 8 23.03 -0.62 -43.77
C GLY A 8 23.37 -0.15 -42.36
N ASN A 9 24.32 -0.83 -41.72
CA ASN A 9 24.86 -0.48 -40.41
C ASN A 9 26.32 -0.04 -40.55
N ILE A 10 26.54 1.23 -40.23
CA ILE A 10 27.87 1.85 -40.11
C ILE A 10 28.50 1.37 -38.79
N THR A 11 29.64 0.68 -38.89
CA THR A 11 30.54 0.40 -37.77
C THR A 11 31.09 1.72 -37.19
N ARG A 12 30.65 2.09 -35.98
CA ARG A 12 31.26 3.16 -35.18
C ARG A 12 32.37 2.59 -34.30
N THR A 13 33.56 3.15 -34.46
CA THR A 13 34.72 2.95 -33.60
C THR A 13 34.47 3.52 -32.19
N LEU A 14 34.74 2.70 -31.18
CA LEU A 14 34.68 3.06 -29.76
C LEU A 14 35.88 3.94 -29.39
N THR A 15 35.68 5.26 -29.28
CA THR A 15 36.59 6.16 -28.57
C THR A 15 36.27 6.13 -27.07
N LYS A 16 37.32 5.91 -26.26
CA LYS A 16 37.27 5.89 -24.79
C LYS A 16 36.87 7.27 -24.24
N PRO A 17 36.03 7.38 -23.19
CA PRO A 17 35.79 8.66 -22.51
C PRO A 17 36.98 9.05 -21.63
N CYS A 18 37.47 10.28 -21.80
CA CYS A 18 38.38 10.96 -20.87
C CYS A 18 37.67 11.33 -19.56
N PRO A 19 38.42 11.43 -18.44
CA PRO A 19 37.84 11.52 -17.10
C PRO A 19 37.24 12.90 -16.81
N VAL A 20 35.99 12.92 -16.36
CA VAL A 20 35.36 14.07 -15.73
C VAL A 20 35.95 14.21 -14.33
N HIS A 21 36.65 15.31 -14.04
CA HIS A 21 37.14 15.59 -12.69
C HIS A 21 35.98 15.88 -11.75
N ARG A 22 35.70 14.92 -10.85
CA ARG A 22 34.95 15.14 -9.60
C ARG A 22 35.90 15.84 -8.63
N TYR A 23 35.56 17.05 -8.21
CA TYR A 23 36.30 17.75 -7.16
C TYR A 23 36.19 16.98 -5.83
N PHE A 24 37.34 16.50 -5.35
CA PHE A 24 37.57 16.13 -3.95
C PHE A 24 38.18 17.36 -3.24
N PHE A 25 37.61 17.72 -2.09
CA PHE A 25 38.17 18.74 -1.20
C PHE A 25 39.50 18.24 -0.60
N PHE A 26 40.56 19.05 -0.67
CA PHE A 26 41.75 18.90 0.17
C PHE A 26 42.01 20.20 0.93
N GLN A 27 42.04 20.10 2.26
CA GLN A 27 42.58 21.13 3.15
C GLN A 27 44.11 21.04 3.13
N ALA A 28 44.79 22.19 3.09
CA ALA A 28 46.18 22.30 3.49
C ALA A 28 46.41 23.63 4.23
N HIS A 29 47.00 23.51 5.42
CA HIS A 29 47.53 24.59 6.25
C HIS A 29 48.89 25.08 5.72
N GLY A 30 49.21 26.37 5.98
CA GLY A 30 50.56 26.74 6.43
C GLY A 30 51.34 27.83 5.68
N ASN A 31 51.38 29.01 6.32
CA ASN A 31 52.50 29.98 6.44
C ASN A 31 53.03 30.81 5.25
N GLY A 32 53.01 32.14 5.45
CA GLY A 32 53.94 33.08 4.81
C GLY A 32 53.47 34.54 4.82
N LYS A 33 54.06 35.37 5.69
CA LYS A 33 53.75 36.81 5.90
C LYS A 33 54.21 37.70 4.72
N HIS A 34 53.39 38.67 4.28
CA HIS A 34 53.78 40.09 4.18
C HIS A 34 52.58 41.04 3.96
N ARG A 35 52.77 42.28 4.43
CA ARG A 35 51.87 43.40 4.75
C ARG A 35 51.13 44.03 3.54
N GLN A 36 49.80 44.18 3.68
CA GLN A 36 48.99 45.42 3.83
C GLN A 36 48.79 46.31 2.59
N GLY A 37 47.58 46.22 2.05
CA GLY A 37 46.81 47.32 1.45
C GLY A 37 45.33 47.10 1.79
N ILE A 38 44.75 47.96 2.62
CA ILE A 38 43.34 47.91 3.03
C ILE A 38 42.51 48.61 1.95
N LEU A 39 41.64 47.87 1.27
CA LEU A 39 40.34 48.36 0.80
C LEU A 39 39.32 47.23 0.94
N GLY A 40 38.12 47.60 1.37
CA GLY A 40 37.16 46.73 2.01
C GLY A 40 36.34 45.83 1.08
N GLY A 41 35.67 44.87 1.72
CA GLY A 41 34.34 44.40 1.31
C GLY A 41 34.30 43.07 0.55
N ASN A 42 33.73 42.07 1.22
CA ASN A 42 33.14 40.84 0.67
C ASN A 42 34.05 39.90 -0.14
N MET A 43 34.83 39.07 0.58
CA MET A 43 35.25 37.77 0.04
C MET A 43 34.04 36.81 -0.02
N ALA A 44 33.28 36.89 -1.11
CA ALA A 44 32.58 35.71 -1.62
C ALA A 44 33.63 34.81 -2.28
N ASN A 45 33.56 33.50 -2.06
CA ASN A 45 34.41 32.53 -2.72
C ASN A 45 34.16 32.58 -4.24
N LEU A 46 34.89 33.43 -4.96
CA LEU A 46 34.82 33.48 -6.42
C LEU A 46 35.34 32.14 -6.94
N LEU A 47 34.44 31.35 -7.53
CA LEU A 47 34.83 30.20 -8.33
C LEU A 47 35.81 30.69 -9.41
N LYS A 48 37.07 30.26 -9.34
CA LYS A 48 38.09 30.67 -10.29
C LYS A 48 37.92 29.84 -11.57
N PHE A 49 37.52 30.50 -12.65
CA PHE A 49 37.44 29.87 -13.97
C PHE A 49 38.83 29.80 -14.59
N GLU A 50 39.12 28.70 -15.28
CA GLU A 50 40.36 28.51 -16.02
C GLU A 50 40.05 28.24 -17.50
N VAL A 51 40.85 28.85 -18.38
CA VAL A 51 40.74 28.68 -19.83
C VAL A 51 41.08 27.24 -20.21
N GLY A 52 40.27 26.64 -21.09
CA GLY A 52 40.40 25.25 -21.54
C GLY A 52 39.72 24.23 -20.62
N LEU A 53 39.12 24.65 -19.51
CA LEU A 53 38.33 23.76 -18.64
C LEU A 53 36.84 23.78 -19.01
N MET A 54 36.19 22.64 -18.75
CA MET A 54 34.76 22.46 -18.96
C MET A 54 33.97 22.63 -17.67
N TYR A 55 32.86 23.36 -17.75
CA TYR A 55 31.91 23.62 -16.66
C TYR A 55 30.49 23.30 -17.14
N GLU A 56 29.55 23.15 -16.21
CA GLU A 56 28.14 22.87 -16.51
C GLU A 56 27.29 24.06 -16.05
N ASN A 57 26.34 24.51 -16.88
CA ASN A 57 25.25 25.41 -16.48
C ASN A 57 23.90 24.85 -16.93
N MET A 58 22.81 25.62 -16.74
CA MET A 58 21.46 25.21 -17.11
C MET A 58 21.26 24.88 -18.59
N LYS A 59 22.13 25.38 -19.49
CA LYS A 59 22.10 25.05 -20.93
C LYS A 59 22.94 23.81 -21.27
N GLY A 60 23.79 23.36 -20.36
CA GLY A 60 24.64 22.19 -20.54
C GLY A 60 26.12 22.49 -20.30
N ILE A 61 26.96 21.56 -20.75
CA ILE A 61 28.41 21.62 -20.57
C ILE A 61 29.02 22.61 -21.58
N TYR A 62 29.83 23.55 -21.08
CA TYR A 62 30.56 24.53 -21.88
C TYR A 62 32.04 24.53 -21.52
N GLU A 63 32.87 25.00 -22.43
CA GLU A 63 34.31 25.24 -22.25
C GLU A 63 34.58 26.74 -22.18
N VAL A 64 35.53 27.14 -21.33
CA VAL A 64 35.99 28.53 -21.26
C VAL A 64 37.11 28.75 -22.28
N ILE A 65 36.88 29.62 -23.25
CA ILE A 65 37.79 29.86 -24.38
C ILE A 65 38.77 31.02 -24.08
N SER A 66 38.29 32.08 -23.43
CA SER A 66 39.13 33.19 -22.97
C SER A 66 38.52 33.87 -21.75
N ILE A 67 39.36 34.56 -20.97
CA ILE A 67 38.95 35.38 -19.83
C ILE A 67 39.69 36.70 -19.93
N ASP A 68 38.94 37.80 -19.96
CA ASP A 68 39.43 39.18 -20.01
C ASP A 68 38.78 39.96 -18.86
N ASP A 69 39.56 40.26 -17.83
CA ASP A 69 39.19 40.96 -16.59
C ASP A 69 37.83 40.53 -16.01
N ASP A 70 36.73 41.17 -16.42
CA ASP A 70 35.38 40.93 -15.92
C ASP A 70 34.51 40.02 -16.82
N SER A 71 35.02 39.66 -18.00
CA SER A 71 34.31 38.91 -19.04
C SER A 71 35.02 37.62 -19.41
N MET A 72 34.26 36.64 -19.89
CA MET A 72 34.78 35.38 -20.42
C MET A 72 34.02 34.99 -21.68
N LEU A 73 34.73 34.40 -22.63
CA LEU A 73 34.14 33.75 -23.80
C LEU A 73 33.94 32.27 -23.49
N ILE A 74 32.72 31.78 -23.62
CA ILE A 74 32.39 30.37 -23.42
C ILE A 74 31.83 29.75 -24.70
N ARG A 75 32.13 28.47 -24.93
CA ARG A 75 31.68 27.69 -26.08
C ARG A 75 30.98 26.41 -25.64
N TRP A 76 29.80 26.12 -26.18
CA TRP A 76 29.11 24.85 -25.99
C TRP A 76 29.47 23.82 -27.07
N LYS A 77 29.14 22.55 -26.85
CA LYS A 77 29.44 21.45 -27.79
C LYS A 77 28.79 21.58 -29.16
N ASP A 78 27.73 22.37 -29.27
CA ASP A 78 27.06 22.69 -30.54
C ASP A 78 27.80 23.77 -31.35
N GLY A 79 28.91 24.30 -30.81
CA GLY A 79 29.72 25.35 -31.43
C GLY A 79 29.23 26.76 -31.14
N ASN A 80 28.13 26.92 -30.37
CA ASN A 80 27.64 28.25 -30.01
C ASN A 80 28.57 28.91 -29.00
N GLU A 81 28.82 30.21 -29.19
CA GLU A 81 29.69 31.02 -28.35
C GLU A 81 28.95 32.22 -27.78
N ILE A 82 29.30 32.60 -26.55
CA ILE A 82 28.81 33.83 -25.96
C ILE A 82 29.86 34.47 -25.06
N VAL A 83 29.87 35.79 -25.03
CA VAL A 83 30.59 36.58 -24.03
C VAL A 83 29.68 36.75 -22.81
N THR A 84 30.18 36.39 -21.63
CA THR A 84 29.45 36.45 -20.37
C THR A 84 30.36 37.00 -19.27
N THR A 85 29.79 37.48 -18.16
CA THR A 85 30.62 37.97 -17.04
C THR A 85 30.99 36.83 -16.10
N VAL A 86 32.18 36.94 -15.50
CA VAL A 86 32.69 35.96 -14.52
C VAL A 86 31.76 35.84 -13.31
N ASP A 87 31.25 36.99 -12.83
CA ASP A 87 30.28 37.05 -11.73
C ASP A 87 28.96 36.35 -12.08
N LEU A 88 28.46 36.50 -13.31
CA LEU A 88 27.21 35.85 -13.73
C LEU A 88 27.35 34.33 -13.73
N GLN A 89 28.43 33.77 -14.29
CA GLN A 89 28.63 32.32 -14.30
C GLN A 89 28.89 31.77 -12.89
N SER A 90 29.62 32.51 -12.04
CA SER A 90 29.82 32.14 -10.63
C SER A 90 28.48 31.97 -9.90
N ARG A 91 27.58 32.96 -10.04
CA ARG A 91 26.24 32.93 -9.43
C ARG A 91 25.38 31.78 -9.95
N ILE A 92 25.48 31.44 -11.24
CA ILE A 92 24.75 30.31 -11.83
C ILE A 92 25.22 28.99 -11.21
N ILE A 93 26.53 28.77 -11.10
CA ILE A 93 27.09 27.54 -10.52
C ILE A 93 26.73 27.42 -9.03
N GLU A 94 26.85 28.50 -8.26
CA GLU A 94 26.47 28.52 -6.85
C GLU A 94 24.98 28.18 -6.66
N ARG A 95 24.11 28.74 -7.48
CA ARG A 95 22.67 28.47 -7.43
C ARG A 95 22.38 27.00 -7.72
N MET A 96 22.96 26.43 -8.77
CA MET A 96 22.79 25.01 -9.09
C MET A 96 23.33 24.09 -8.00
N THR A 97 24.42 24.48 -7.35
CA THR A 97 25.01 23.70 -6.25
C THR A 97 24.08 23.69 -5.04
N ARG A 98 23.53 24.85 -4.68
CA ARG A 98 22.52 24.97 -3.61
C ARG A 98 21.24 24.19 -3.93
N GLU A 99 20.74 24.27 -5.17
CA GLU A 99 19.55 23.50 -5.61
C GLU A 99 19.82 21.99 -5.58
N LYS A 100 20.98 21.53 -6.07
CA LYS A 100 21.40 20.11 -6.00
C LYS A 100 21.55 19.63 -4.55
N GLU A 101 22.08 20.46 -3.65
CA GLU A 101 22.20 20.14 -2.22
C GLU A 101 20.84 20.10 -1.53
N SER A 102 19.93 21.05 -1.80
CA SER A 102 18.58 21.03 -1.26
C SER A 102 17.78 19.83 -1.76
N GLU A 103 17.93 19.46 -3.04
CA GLU A 103 17.29 18.26 -3.57
C GLU A 103 17.83 16.98 -2.93
N LYS A 104 19.14 16.93 -2.66
CA LYS A 104 19.78 15.80 -2.00
C LYS A 104 19.33 15.71 -0.54
N GLN A 105 19.30 16.83 0.18
CA GLN A 105 18.78 16.91 1.54
C GLN A 105 17.29 16.52 1.59
N GLU A 106 16.45 17.01 0.67
CA GLU A 106 15.05 16.60 0.60
C GLU A 106 14.88 15.10 0.29
N LYS A 107 15.69 14.55 -0.61
CA LYS A 107 15.68 13.11 -0.93
C LYS A 107 16.16 12.29 0.26
N ASP A 108 17.19 12.75 0.97
CA ASP A 108 17.75 12.09 2.14
C ASP A 108 16.81 12.18 3.35
N GLU A 109 16.14 13.32 3.57
CA GLU A 109 15.09 13.49 4.58
C GLU A 109 13.85 12.65 4.26
N LYS A 110 13.40 12.60 2.99
CA LYS A 110 12.30 11.72 2.57
C LYS A 110 12.69 10.25 2.77
N GLN A 111 13.94 9.88 2.53
CA GLN A 111 14.43 8.52 2.78
C GLN A 111 14.61 8.22 4.27
N GLN A 112 15.07 9.16 5.09
CA GLN A 112 15.19 9.01 6.55
C GLN A 112 13.81 8.93 7.19
N LYS A 113 12.86 9.81 6.84
CA LYS A 113 11.46 9.70 7.28
C LYS A 113 10.87 8.34 6.88
N ARG A 114 11.11 7.87 5.65
CA ARG A 114 10.69 6.51 5.21
C ARG A 114 11.37 5.39 6.01
N LYS A 115 12.65 5.51 6.37
CA LYS A 115 13.39 4.53 7.18
C LYS A 115 13.03 4.56 8.66
N GLU A 116 12.73 5.73 9.23
CA GLU A 116 12.24 5.91 10.60
C GLU A 116 10.81 5.39 10.75
N HIS A 117 9.93 5.62 9.76
CA HIS A 117 8.64 4.96 9.68
C HIS A 117 8.78 3.43 9.55
N LYS A 118 9.80 2.94 8.83
CA LYS A 118 10.09 1.49 8.73
C LYS A 118 10.66 0.88 10.01
N LYS A 119 11.45 1.65 10.79
CA LYS A 119 12.01 1.22 12.09
C LYS A 119 11.01 1.31 13.24
N LYS A 120 10.01 2.20 13.17
CA LYS A 120 8.87 2.23 14.11
C LYS A 120 7.73 1.27 13.75
N GLY A 121 7.63 0.82 12.50
CA GLY A 121 6.54 -0.03 12.00
C GLY A 121 6.75 -1.55 12.11
N SER A 122 7.64 -2.03 12.99
CA SER A 122 7.86 -3.48 13.18
C SER A 122 7.59 -3.97 14.61
N ALA A 123 6.94 -3.18 15.45
CA ALA A 123 6.24 -3.78 16.58
C ALA A 123 5.07 -4.55 15.98
N GLY A 124 5.32 -5.82 15.61
CA GLY A 124 4.28 -6.70 15.12
C GLY A 124 3.12 -6.78 16.10
N PHE A 125 1.99 -7.30 15.63
CA PHE A 125 0.83 -7.49 16.48
C PHE A 125 1.17 -8.41 17.65
N SER A 126 1.15 -7.88 18.87
CA SER A 126 1.52 -8.59 20.10
C SER A 126 0.32 -9.17 20.85
N GLY A 127 -0.85 -9.26 20.21
CA GLY A 127 -2.10 -9.64 20.85
C GLY A 127 -3.01 -8.47 21.22
N PHE A 128 -4.27 -8.79 21.50
CA PHE A 128 -5.26 -7.85 22.01
C PHE A 128 -4.98 -7.53 23.48
N LYS A 129 -5.30 -6.30 23.89
CA LYS A 129 -5.31 -5.86 25.29
C LYS A 129 -6.74 -5.86 25.81
N SER A 130 -6.91 -6.01 27.12
CA SER A 130 -8.25 -5.96 27.74
C SER A 130 -9.01 -4.66 27.41
N ALA A 131 -8.30 -3.53 27.25
CA ALA A 131 -8.86 -2.23 26.89
C ALA A 131 -9.27 -2.10 25.41
N ASP A 132 -8.90 -3.06 24.55
CA ASP A 132 -9.34 -3.11 23.16
C ASP A 132 -10.80 -3.56 23.02
N PHE A 133 -11.31 -4.34 23.99
CA PHE A 133 -12.68 -4.87 24.01
C PHE A 133 -13.68 -3.81 24.49
N LYS A 134 -14.17 -3.03 23.53
CA LYS A 134 -15.14 -1.94 23.72
C LYS A 134 -15.88 -1.69 22.41
N ASP A 135 -17.08 -1.12 22.48
CA ASP A 135 -17.91 -0.88 21.29
C ASP A 135 -17.48 0.32 20.45
N THR A 136 -16.44 1.05 20.90
CA THR A 136 -15.96 2.27 20.25
C THR A 136 -14.56 2.11 19.69
N SER A 137 -14.32 2.82 18.60
CA SER A 137 -13.03 2.79 17.91
C SER A 137 -12.00 3.77 18.49
N LYS A 138 -12.35 4.46 19.58
CA LYS A 138 -11.52 5.50 20.21
C LYS A 138 -10.37 4.83 20.95
N ASP A 139 -9.15 5.31 20.76
CA ASP A 139 -7.95 4.76 21.43
C ASP A 139 -7.79 3.25 21.21
N THR A 140 -7.98 2.79 19.96
CA THR A 140 -7.72 1.40 19.53
C THR A 140 -6.64 1.40 18.45
N ASP A 141 -5.49 0.79 18.74
CA ASP A 141 -4.38 0.72 17.78
C ASP A 141 -4.24 -0.65 17.12
N TRP A 142 -4.93 -1.67 17.64
CA TRP A 142 -4.87 -3.03 17.10
C TRP A 142 -5.34 -3.13 15.64
N ARG A 143 -6.26 -2.25 15.22
CA ARG A 143 -6.90 -2.21 13.89
C ARG A 143 -6.03 -1.60 12.80
N ARG A 144 -4.90 -1.00 13.17
CA ARG A 144 -4.05 -0.28 12.22
C ARG A 144 -3.38 -1.26 11.25
N GLN A 145 -3.03 -0.76 10.07
CA GLN A 145 -2.37 -1.54 9.04
C GLN A 145 -1.02 -2.09 9.50
N ASP A 146 -0.25 -1.33 10.27
CA ASP A 146 1.04 -1.76 10.83
C ASP A 146 0.90 -2.72 12.03
N ASN A 147 -0.32 -3.08 12.40
CA ASN A 147 -0.62 -3.97 13.53
C ASN A 147 -1.27 -5.28 13.03
N ILE A 148 -2.47 -5.67 13.54
CA ILE A 148 -3.12 -6.92 13.12
C ILE A 148 -3.33 -6.99 11.60
N GLY A 149 -3.55 -5.82 10.97
CA GLY A 149 -3.76 -5.68 9.54
C GLY A 149 -2.66 -6.34 8.72
N SER A 150 -1.42 -5.89 8.87
CA SER A 150 -0.28 -6.49 8.18
C SER A 150 0.10 -7.86 8.72
N ALA A 151 -0.13 -8.15 10.01
CA ALA A 151 0.18 -9.44 10.60
C ALA A 151 -0.60 -10.57 9.92
N VAL A 152 -1.91 -10.38 9.72
CA VAL A 152 -2.78 -11.33 9.00
C VAL A 152 -2.38 -11.43 7.53
N ILE A 153 -2.16 -10.30 6.83
CA ILE A 153 -1.80 -10.30 5.40
C ILE A 153 -0.54 -11.13 5.13
N LYS A 154 0.46 -11.08 6.01
CA LYS A 154 1.70 -11.85 5.87
C LYS A 154 1.48 -13.36 5.90
N GLN A 155 0.38 -13.83 6.49
CA GLN A 155 0.04 -15.25 6.62
C GLN A 155 -1.07 -15.71 5.65
N LEU A 156 -1.71 -14.78 4.94
CA LEU A 156 -2.64 -15.13 3.89
C LEU A 156 -1.90 -15.72 2.70
N ARG A 157 -2.47 -16.77 2.10
CA ARG A 157 -1.99 -17.34 0.84
C ARG A 157 -2.43 -16.42 -0.29
N THR A 158 -1.71 -15.32 -0.45
CA THR A 158 -1.99 -14.29 -1.45
C THR A 158 -1.49 -14.74 -2.82
N GLY A 159 -2.19 -15.67 -3.47
CA GLY A 159 -1.80 -16.14 -4.80
C GLY A 159 -1.80 -14.99 -5.82
N ARG A 160 -2.99 -14.50 -6.16
CA ARG A 160 -3.18 -13.40 -7.13
C ARG A 160 -3.72 -12.10 -6.50
N THR A 161 -4.13 -12.15 -5.24
CA THR A 161 -4.81 -11.05 -4.56
C THR A 161 -3.83 -10.19 -3.78
N ALA A 162 -3.79 -8.90 -4.09
CA ALA A 162 -3.02 -7.92 -3.32
C ALA A 162 -3.86 -7.39 -2.15
N PHE A 163 -3.94 -8.16 -1.07
CA PHE A 163 -4.70 -7.76 0.11
C PHE A 163 -4.13 -6.49 0.77
N SER A 164 -5.02 -5.60 1.15
CA SER A 164 -4.75 -4.48 2.06
C SER A 164 -5.75 -4.51 3.20
N SER A 165 -5.36 -3.93 4.34
CA SER A 165 -6.21 -3.83 5.53
C SER A 165 -6.68 -2.41 5.74
N ARG A 166 -7.92 -2.20 6.16
CA ARG A 166 -8.46 -0.88 6.50
C ARG A 166 -9.25 -0.92 7.81
N ALA A 167 -8.90 -0.01 8.71
CA ALA A 167 -9.68 0.24 9.91
C ALA A 167 -11.01 0.92 9.54
N ILE A 168 -12.13 0.40 10.06
CA ILE A 168 -13.44 0.98 9.84
C ILE A 168 -13.63 2.19 10.75
N LEU A 169 -14.14 3.27 10.18
CA LEU A 169 -14.33 4.53 10.88
C LEU A 169 -15.39 4.36 11.98
N ARG A 170 -15.07 4.79 13.21
CA ARG A 170 -15.96 4.76 14.39
C ARG A 170 -16.39 3.37 14.85
N GLN A 171 -15.93 2.29 14.21
CA GLN A 171 -16.18 0.92 14.66
C GLN A 171 -14.89 0.26 15.12
N PRO A 172 -14.89 -0.53 16.20
CA PRO A 172 -13.77 -1.39 16.59
C PRO A 172 -13.62 -2.58 15.62
N GLU A 173 -13.48 -2.29 14.32
CA GLU A 173 -13.45 -3.24 13.22
C GLU A 173 -12.34 -2.90 12.20
N VAL A 174 -11.75 -3.94 11.61
CA VAL A 174 -10.76 -3.87 10.53
C VAL A 174 -11.18 -4.85 9.44
N HIS A 175 -11.03 -4.43 8.18
CA HIS A 175 -11.35 -5.24 7.00
C HIS A 175 -10.09 -5.57 6.21
N TRP A 176 -10.10 -6.71 5.52
CA TRP A 176 -9.10 -7.10 4.51
C TRP A 176 -9.76 -7.40 3.18
N MET A 177 -9.31 -6.70 2.14
CA MET A 177 -9.81 -6.81 0.77
C MET A 177 -8.68 -6.55 -0.24
N ASP A 178 -8.87 -6.93 -1.49
CA ASP A 178 -7.96 -6.60 -2.60
C ASP A 178 -7.92 -5.09 -2.77
N GLY A 179 -6.72 -4.50 -2.86
CA GLY A 179 -6.56 -3.06 -3.09
C GLY A 179 -7.29 -2.54 -4.33
N LYS A 180 -7.38 -3.34 -5.40
CA LYS A 180 -8.16 -2.99 -6.61
C LYS A 180 -9.66 -2.99 -6.32
N ARG A 181 -10.15 -3.98 -5.57
CA ARG A 181 -11.56 -4.08 -5.16
C ARG A 181 -11.94 -2.91 -4.26
N HIS A 182 -11.08 -2.61 -3.30
CA HIS A 182 -11.25 -1.51 -2.36
C HIS A 182 -11.43 -0.15 -3.06
N ASN A 183 -10.68 0.11 -4.13
CA ASN A 183 -10.81 1.35 -4.90
C ASN A 183 -12.10 1.42 -5.74
N ARG A 184 -12.68 0.28 -6.10
CA ARG A 184 -13.90 0.21 -6.92
C ARG A 184 -15.17 0.29 -6.09
N GLN A 185 -15.22 -0.44 -4.97
CA GLN A 185 -16.46 -0.63 -4.21
C GLN A 185 -16.72 0.48 -3.18
N GLY A 186 -15.77 1.36 -2.87
CA GLY A 186 -15.93 2.32 -1.79
C GLY A 186 -15.83 1.65 -0.41
N SER A 187 -16.13 2.37 0.67
CA SER A 187 -15.75 1.93 2.02
C SER A 187 -16.55 0.77 2.61
N ASN A 188 -17.73 0.42 2.08
CA ASN A 188 -18.68 -0.49 2.74
C ASN A 188 -19.50 -1.35 1.76
N TYR A 189 -18.93 -1.88 0.68
CA TYR A 189 -19.70 -2.72 -0.26
C TYR A 189 -18.87 -3.91 -0.73
N GLY A 190 -19.54 -5.05 -0.94
CA GLY A 190 -18.95 -6.24 -1.53
C GLY A 190 -18.61 -7.35 -0.54
N ILE A 191 -17.55 -8.08 -0.85
CA ILE A 191 -17.08 -9.24 -0.09
C ILE A 191 -15.68 -8.96 0.46
N GLY A 192 -15.48 -9.25 1.75
CA GLY A 192 -14.21 -9.01 2.41
C GLY A 192 -14.05 -9.81 3.69
N PHE A 193 -12.81 -9.99 4.12
CA PHE A 193 -12.56 -10.51 5.46
C PHE A 193 -12.63 -9.38 6.47
N PHE A 194 -12.98 -9.71 7.71
CA PHE A 194 -13.03 -8.72 8.78
C PHE A 194 -12.65 -9.32 10.14
N ALA A 195 -12.28 -8.44 11.05
CA ALA A 195 -12.21 -8.71 12.48
C ALA A 195 -12.79 -7.53 13.24
N ARG A 196 -13.61 -7.80 14.25
CA ARG A 196 -14.30 -6.83 15.10
C ARG A 196 -14.24 -7.28 16.55
N VAL A 197 -14.09 -6.36 17.48
CA VAL A 197 -14.31 -6.64 18.91
C VAL A 197 -15.53 -5.90 19.42
N ASP A 198 -16.17 -6.44 20.44
CA ASP A 198 -17.07 -5.71 21.32
C ASP A 198 -16.56 -5.83 22.77
N GLN A 199 -17.41 -5.55 23.76
CA GLN A 199 -17.04 -5.68 25.17
C GLN A 199 -16.74 -7.12 25.63
N LYS A 200 -17.26 -8.13 24.93
CA LYS A 200 -17.32 -9.54 25.35
C LYS A 200 -16.53 -10.48 24.45
N SER A 201 -16.39 -10.16 23.17
CA SER A 201 -15.96 -11.11 22.16
C SER A 201 -15.17 -10.46 21.03
N LEU A 202 -14.33 -11.27 20.40
CA LEU A 202 -13.76 -11.06 19.08
C LEU A 202 -14.61 -11.83 18.06
N TYR A 203 -14.92 -11.17 16.95
CA TYR A 203 -15.63 -11.71 15.80
C TYR A 203 -14.71 -11.60 14.59
N TYR A 204 -14.56 -12.67 13.82
CA TYR A 204 -13.77 -12.61 12.60
C TYR A 204 -14.25 -13.64 11.59
N GLY A 205 -14.15 -13.29 10.32
CA GLY A 205 -14.60 -14.15 9.24
C GLY A 205 -14.73 -13.38 7.94
N ILE A 206 -15.73 -13.73 7.15
CA ILE A 206 -16.03 -13.08 5.87
C ILE A 206 -17.39 -12.37 5.96
N HIS A 207 -17.47 -11.16 5.41
CA HIS A 207 -18.71 -10.42 5.25
C HIS A 207 -19.06 -10.33 3.76
N ILE A 208 -20.36 -10.38 3.47
CA ILE A 208 -20.94 -10.29 2.14
C ILE A 208 -22.08 -9.28 2.25
N GLN A 209 -21.83 -8.07 1.77
CA GLN A 209 -22.76 -6.97 1.88
C GLN A 209 -23.54 -6.79 0.58
N ARG A 210 -24.87 -6.74 0.70
CA ARG A 210 -25.82 -6.41 -0.37
C ARG A 210 -26.13 -4.91 -0.33
N SER A 211 -25.93 -4.21 -1.43
CA SER A 211 -26.35 -2.83 -1.61
C SER A 211 -27.77 -2.77 -2.15
N ALA A 212 -28.64 -1.97 -1.50
CA ALA A 212 -29.99 -1.73 -1.99
C ALA A 212 -30.04 -0.81 -3.25
N ALA A 213 -28.92 -0.15 -3.60
CA ALA A 213 -28.89 0.93 -4.59
C ALA A 213 -27.91 0.71 -5.74
N ASP A 214 -27.09 -0.34 -5.72
CA ASP A 214 -25.94 -0.47 -6.61
C ASP A 214 -26.09 -1.66 -7.58
N ARG A 215 -26.06 -1.38 -8.89
CA ARG A 215 -26.02 -2.41 -9.95
C ARG A 215 -24.76 -3.29 -9.86
N ARG A 216 -23.74 -2.89 -9.09
CA ARG A 216 -22.51 -3.66 -8.88
C ARG A 216 -22.71 -4.94 -8.07
N ASP A 217 -23.81 -5.08 -7.33
CA ASP A 217 -24.20 -6.34 -6.66
C ASP A 217 -24.39 -7.49 -7.66
N GLU A 218 -24.70 -7.21 -8.93
CA GLU A 218 -24.81 -8.19 -10.02
C GLU A 218 -23.47 -8.83 -10.38
N LEU A 219 -22.37 -8.11 -10.20
CA LEU A 219 -21.03 -8.53 -10.64
C LEU A 219 -20.13 -8.98 -9.48
N GLU A 220 -20.34 -8.45 -8.27
CA GLU A 220 -19.50 -8.71 -7.11
C GLU A 220 -20.34 -8.80 -5.82
N GLY A 221 -19.99 -9.71 -4.90
CA GLY A 221 -20.65 -9.80 -3.59
C GLY A 221 -21.87 -10.72 -3.57
N TRP A 222 -23.06 -10.15 -3.36
CA TRP A 222 -24.28 -10.89 -3.00
C TRP A 222 -24.78 -11.84 -4.10
N ASN A 223 -24.90 -11.39 -5.35
CA ASN A 223 -25.44 -12.25 -6.41
C ASN A 223 -24.51 -13.40 -6.80
N PRO A 224 -23.19 -13.19 -7.00
CA PRO A 224 -22.26 -14.30 -7.20
C PRO A 224 -22.30 -15.32 -6.06
N PHE A 225 -22.43 -14.85 -4.81
CA PHE A 225 -22.59 -15.72 -3.65
C PHE A 225 -23.88 -16.54 -3.72
N LYS A 226 -25.04 -15.94 -4.03
CA LYS A 226 -26.30 -16.69 -4.19
C LYS A 226 -26.20 -17.76 -5.28
N ILE A 227 -25.64 -17.40 -6.45
CA ILE A 227 -25.47 -18.33 -7.58
C ILE A 227 -24.56 -19.49 -7.19
N TRP A 228 -23.45 -19.19 -6.49
CA TRP A 228 -22.53 -20.20 -6.01
C TRP A 228 -23.21 -21.12 -4.98
N LEU A 229 -23.95 -20.56 -4.01
CA LEU A 229 -24.58 -21.30 -2.92
C LEU A 229 -25.72 -22.21 -3.42
N ALA A 230 -26.37 -21.88 -4.55
CA ALA A 230 -27.42 -22.70 -5.14
C ALA A 230 -26.96 -24.11 -5.58
N ARG A 231 -25.65 -24.35 -5.66
CA ARG A 231 -25.10 -25.69 -5.91
C ARG A 231 -25.01 -26.47 -4.60
N LYS A 232 -25.56 -27.68 -4.59
CA LYS A 232 -25.60 -28.55 -3.39
C LYS A 232 -24.21 -28.85 -2.83
N GLU A 233 -23.21 -29.00 -3.71
CA GLU A 233 -21.82 -29.27 -3.32
C GLU A 233 -21.22 -28.08 -2.56
N ASN A 234 -21.55 -26.86 -2.96
CA ASN A 234 -21.07 -25.62 -2.34
C ASN A 234 -21.76 -25.36 -1.00
N GLU A 235 -23.07 -25.60 -0.92
CA GLU A 235 -23.79 -25.51 0.36
C GLU A 235 -23.29 -26.57 1.36
N ASN A 236 -23.04 -27.80 0.90
CA ASN A 236 -22.44 -28.85 1.72
C ASN A 236 -21.02 -28.50 2.18
N TRP A 237 -20.19 -27.95 1.29
CA TRP A 237 -18.87 -27.46 1.66
C TRP A 237 -18.96 -26.37 2.72
N LEU A 238 -19.86 -25.40 2.56
CA LEU A 238 -20.04 -24.32 3.53
C LEU A 238 -20.49 -24.88 4.88
N LYS A 239 -21.43 -25.83 4.88
CA LYS A 239 -21.89 -26.54 6.07
C LYS A 239 -20.73 -27.23 6.79
N GLN A 240 -19.84 -27.91 6.06
CA GLN A 240 -18.64 -28.55 6.63
C GLN A 240 -17.69 -27.52 7.25
N ILE A 241 -17.46 -26.39 6.58
CA ILE A 241 -16.61 -25.31 7.10
C ILE A 241 -17.21 -24.70 8.37
N VAL A 242 -18.52 -24.47 8.37
CA VAL A 242 -19.25 -23.94 9.54
C VAL A 242 -19.10 -24.86 10.75
N VAL A 243 -19.30 -26.17 10.57
CA VAL A 243 -19.13 -27.15 11.66
C VAL A 243 -17.67 -27.27 12.10
N ALA A 244 -16.73 -27.39 11.15
CA ALA A 244 -15.32 -27.63 11.45
C ALA A 244 -14.65 -26.47 12.18
N HIS A 245 -15.16 -25.25 12.02
CA HIS A 245 -14.58 -24.05 12.61
C HIS A 245 -15.51 -23.35 13.62
N ASP A 246 -16.63 -23.98 13.99
CA ASP A 246 -17.63 -23.43 14.93
C ASP A 246 -18.06 -22.00 14.51
N LEU A 247 -18.49 -21.87 13.26
CA LEU A 247 -18.91 -20.59 12.70
C LEU A 247 -20.42 -20.37 12.91
N ILE A 248 -20.80 -19.11 12.92
CA ILE A 248 -22.19 -18.67 12.86
C ILE A 248 -22.41 -17.83 11.61
N ILE A 249 -23.63 -17.84 11.10
CA ILE A 249 -24.07 -16.96 10.02
C ILE A 249 -25.07 -15.95 10.59
N HIS A 250 -24.80 -14.67 10.40
CA HIS A 250 -25.54 -13.58 11.04
C HIS A 250 -25.78 -12.43 10.05
N ASP A 251 -26.90 -11.72 10.15
CA ASP A 251 -27.13 -10.45 9.43
C ASP A 251 -26.81 -9.28 10.36
N ALA A 252 -25.62 -8.68 10.19
CA ALA A 252 -25.16 -7.58 11.02
C ALA A 252 -25.97 -6.28 10.83
N SER A 253 -26.82 -6.22 9.79
CA SER A 253 -27.78 -5.12 9.65
C SER A 253 -29.01 -5.31 10.55
N MET A 254 -29.30 -6.56 10.97
CA MET A 254 -30.49 -6.97 11.73
C MET A 254 -31.82 -6.63 11.02
N LYS A 255 -31.78 -6.37 9.70
CA LYS A 255 -32.97 -5.96 8.92
C LYS A 255 -33.64 -7.13 8.23
N SER A 256 -32.89 -8.19 7.91
CA SER A 256 -33.39 -9.32 7.13
C SER A 256 -33.70 -10.51 8.01
N PHE A 257 -32.84 -10.82 8.97
CA PHE A 257 -33.11 -11.78 10.04
C PHE A 257 -32.33 -11.39 11.31
N THR A 258 -32.84 -11.78 12.48
CA THR A 258 -32.33 -11.31 13.78
C THR A 258 -31.61 -12.38 14.60
N HIS A 259 -31.63 -13.63 14.13
CA HIS A 259 -31.14 -14.79 14.85
C HIS A 259 -29.97 -15.43 14.10
N ASP A 260 -29.05 -16.02 14.83
CA ASP A 260 -27.90 -16.68 14.22
C ASP A 260 -28.31 -17.99 13.55
N ILE A 261 -27.75 -18.25 12.39
CA ILE A 261 -27.88 -19.53 11.69
C ILE A 261 -26.65 -20.37 12.01
N THR A 262 -26.90 -21.60 12.44
CA THR A 262 -25.88 -22.58 12.81
C THR A 262 -26.16 -23.91 12.13
N VAL A 263 -25.29 -24.90 12.34
CA VAL A 263 -25.49 -26.27 11.87
C VAL A 263 -25.57 -27.19 13.06
N HIS A 264 -26.66 -27.94 13.16
CA HIS A 264 -26.90 -28.94 14.20
C HIS A 264 -27.47 -30.20 13.55
N ASP A 265 -26.97 -31.38 13.95
CA ASP A 265 -27.35 -32.68 13.37
C ASP A 265 -27.37 -32.75 11.82
N LYS A 266 -26.46 -32.00 11.18
CA LYS A 266 -26.30 -31.85 9.71
C LYS A 266 -27.35 -30.97 9.03
N ASP A 267 -28.27 -30.38 9.77
CA ASP A 267 -29.25 -29.43 9.25
C ASP A 267 -28.85 -28.00 9.59
N TRP A 268 -29.29 -27.06 8.76
CA TRP A 268 -29.19 -25.64 9.12
C TRP A 268 -30.27 -25.34 10.15
N GLU A 269 -29.96 -24.54 11.16
CA GLU A 269 -30.91 -24.14 12.18
C GLU A 269 -30.81 -22.65 12.47
N LEU A 270 -31.96 -21.98 12.54
CA LEU A 270 -32.07 -20.63 13.04
C LEU A 270 -32.21 -20.68 14.57
N LYS A 271 -31.22 -20.17 15.29
CA LYS A 271 -31.17 -20.20 16.74
C LYS A 271 -32.03 -19.08 17.33
N SER A 272 -33.27 -19.39 17.66
CA SER A 272 -34.12 -18.52 18.47
C SER A 272 -34.18 -19.01 19.91
N ASP A 273 -34.29 -18.08 20.87
CA ASP A 273 -34.26 -18.34 22.32
C ASP A 273 -35.28 -19.39 22.81
N LYS A 274 -36.29 -19.74 21.99
CA LYS A 274 -37.37 -20.65 22.37
C LYS A 274 -37.66 -21.77 21.36
N ILE A 275 -37.19 -21.67 20.11
CA ILE A 275 -37.54 -22.61 19.04
C ILE A 275 -36.35 -22.72 18.07
N GLN A 276 -35.86 -23.94 17.85
CA GLN A 276 -34.97 -24.25 16.73
C GLN A 276 -35.81 -24.41 15.47
N ASN A 277 -35.69 -23.45 14.55
CA ASN A 277 -36.34 -23.55 13.25
C ASN A 277 -35.34 -24.18 12.27
N LYS A 278 -35.63 -25.42 11.88
CA LYS A 278 -34.86 -26.12 10.85
C LYS A 278 -34.98 -25.38 9.51
N ILE A 279 -33.84 -25.17 8.88
CA ILE A 279 -33.70 -24.62 7.54
C ILE A 279 -33.27 -25.77 6.62
N GLU A 280 -34.10 -26.11 5.63
CA GLU A 280 -33.80 -27.21 4.71
C GLU A 280 -32.61 -26.91 3.80
N SER A 281 -32.54 -25.66 3.30
CA SER A 281 -31.44 -25.15 2.49
C SER A 281 -31.17 -23.70 2.82
N LEU A 282 -29.90 -23.40 3.06
CA LEU A 282 -29.45 -22.02 3.26
C LEU A 282 -29.66 -21.20 1.99
N SER A 283 -29.43 -21.78 0.81
CA SER A 283 -29.69 -21.10 -0.47
C SER A 283 -31.16 -20.69 -0.59
N SER A 284 -32.10 -21.61 -0.34
CA SER A 284 -33.53 -21.32 -0.40
C SER A 284 -33.96 -20.29 0.65
N PHE A 285 -33.42 -20.39 1.88
CA PHE A 285 -33.68 -19.43 2.94
C PHE A 285 -33.25 -18.01 2.54
N LEU A 286 -32.02 -17.86 2.04
CA LEU A 286 -31.51 -16.55 1.62
C LEU A 286 -32.21 -16.00 0.37
N ALA A 287 -32.66 -16.88 -0.54
CA ALA A 287 -33.43 -16.50 -1.72
C ALA A 287 -34.85 -16.01 -1.36
N ALA A 288 -35.43 -16.50 -0.26
CA ALA A 288 -36.73 -16.06 0.23
C ALA A 288 -36.69 -14.67 0.91
N LEU A 289 -35.50 -14.14 1.22
CA LEU A 289 -35.35 -12.79 1.77
C LEU A 289 -35.66 -11.76 0.66
N SER A 290 -36.48 -10.75 0.97
CA SER A 290 -36.93 -9.80 -0.06
C SER A 290 -35.77 -9.00 -0.66
N ASP A 291 -35.83 -8.80 -1.98
CA ASP A 291 -34.76 -8.13 -2.72
C ASP A 291 -34.53 -6.66 -2.36
N SER A 292 -35.47 -6.05 -1.65
CA SER A 292 -35.42 -4.67 -1.19
C SER A 292 -34.65 -4.44 0.12
N ARG A 293 -34.24 -5.50 0.84
CA ARG A 293 -33.58 -5.35 2.15
C ARG A 293 -32.06 -5.31 1.99
N GLN A 294 -31.46 -4.31 2.63
CA GLN A 294 -30.02 -4.30 2.87
C GLN A 294 -29.68 -5.50 3.76
N ILE A 295 -28.71 -6.30 3.33
CA ILE A 295 -28.19 -7.46 4.06
C ILE A 295 -26.69 -7.25 4.28
N ASP A 296 -26.21 -7.40 5.51
CA ASP A 296 -24.78 -7.51 5.82
C ASP A 296 -24.53 -8.91 6.39
N LEU A 297 -24.38 -9.89 5.49
CA LEU A 297 -24.24 -11.29 5.87
C LEU A 297 -22.80 -11.54 6.36
N ARG A 298 -22.66 -12.00 7.59
CA ARG A 298 -21.38 -12.37 8.18
C ARG A 298 -21.34 -13.86 8.46
N ILE A 299 -20.31 -14.53 7.94
CA ILE A 299 -19.98 -15.92 8.27
C ILE A 299 -18.72 -15.85 9.12
N GLN A 300 -18.89 -16.04 10.43
CA GLN A 300 -17.90 -15.59 11.41
C GLN A 300 -17.70 -16.58 12.54
N LYS A 301 -16.48 -16.62 13.07
CA LYS A 301 -16.18 -17.23 14.35
C LYS A 301 -16.38 -16.19 15.45
N VAL A 302 -16.88 -16.65 16.60
CA VAL A 302 -16.97 -15.85 17.83
C VAL A 302 -16.04 -16.44 18.86
N THR A 303 -15.20 -15.59 19.46
CA THR A 303 -14.25 -16.00 20.49
C THR A 303 -14.41 -15.07 21.68
N SER A 304 -14.50 -15.62 22.88
CA SER A 304 -14.63 -14.81 24.09
C SER A 304 -13.41 -13.89 24.27
N LYS A 305 -13.61 -12.80 25.02
CA LYS A 305 -12.54 -11.90 25.43
C LYS A 305 -11.42 -12.65 26.13
N GLU A 306 -11.76 -13.52 27.07
CA GLU A 306 -10.81 -14.27 27.88
C GLU A 306 -9.95 -15.19 27.02
N GLU A 307 -10.57 -15.94 26.11
CA GLU A 307 -9.88 -16.82 25.18
C GLU A 307 -9.00 -16.04 24.20
N THR A 308 -9.49 -14.90 23.69
CA THR A 308 -8.73 -14.05 22.76
C THR A 308 -7.49 -13.47 23.43
N LEU A 309 -7.62 -12.98 24.68
CA LEU A 309 -6.49 -12.46 25.44
C LEU A 309 -5.46 -13.54 25.76
N ALA A 310 -5.91 -14.76 26.08
CA ALA A 310 -5.03 -15.91 26.34
C ALA A 310 -4.20 -16.32 25.10
N LYS A 311 -4.74 -16.15 23.89
CA LYS A 311 -4.05 -16.46 22.64
C LYS A 311 -2.92 -15.48 22.30
N GLY A 312 -2.97 -14.24 22.78
CA GLY A 312 -1.94 -13.24 22.50
C GLY A 312 -1.73 -13.03 20.99
N GLU A 313 -0.48 -13.14 20.53
CA GLU A 313 -0.14 -13.02 19.10
C GLU A 313 -0.64 -14.20 18.24
N ASN A 314 -0.86 -15.37 18.83
CA ASN A 314 -1.27 -16.59 18.10
C ASN A 314 -2.67 -16.47 17.49
N ILE A 315 -3.48 -15.49 17.92
CA ILE A 315 -4.77 -15.21 17.28
C ILE A 315 -4.62 -14.84 15.80
N VAL A 316 -3.46 -14.30 15.39
CA VAL A 316 -3.17 -14.00 13.98
C VAL A 316 -3.15 -15.27 13.14
N GLU A 317 -2.55 -16.34 13.65
CA GLU A 317 -2.50 -17.65 12.97
C GLU A 317 -3.88 -18.25 12.83
N GLU A 318 -4.70 -18.16 13.88
CA GLU A 318 -6.06 -18.67 13.85
C GLU A 318 -6.95 -17.90 12.87
N ILE A 319 -6.89 -16.56 12.89
CA ILE A 319 -7.60 -15.70 11.94
C ILE A 319 -7.17 -16.02 10.50
N SER A 320 -5.86 -16.08 10.26
CA SER A 320 -5.31 -16.31 8.91
C SER A 320 -5.63 -17.72 8.41
N THR A 321 -5.62 -18.71 9.29
CA THR A 321 -6.05 -20.09 8.97
C THR A 321 -7.50 -20.11 8.54
N LEU A 322 -8.40 -19.47 9.29
CA LEU A 322 -9.81 -19.38 8.92
C LEU A 322 -10.00 -18.65 7.58
N PHE A 323 -9.32 -17.52 7.38
CA PHE A 323 -9.42 -16.75 6.13
C PHE A 323 -8.93 -17.55 4.93
N ASN A 324 -7.83 -18.30 5.07
CA ASN A 324 -7.36 -19.21 4.01
C ASN A 324 -8.37 -20.32 3.70
N ARG A 325 -9.14 -20.80 4.69
CA ARG A 325 -10.23 -21.78 4.48
C ARG A 325 -11.43 -21.16 3.79
N LEU A 326 -11.75 -19.90 4.10
CA LEU A 326 -12.85 -19.15 3.49
C LEU A 326 -12.47 -18.48 2.16
N MET A 327 -11.21 -18.60 1.71
CA MET A 327 -10.72 -18.01 0.46
C MET A 327 -11.58 -18.34 -0.77
N PRO A 328 -12.09 -19.57 -0.96
CA PRO A 328 -12.97 -19.88 -2.09
C PRO A 328 -14.22 -19.00 -2.16
N LEU A 329 -14.77 -18.58 -1.00
CA LEU A 329 -15.89 -17.63 -0.96
C LEU A 329 -15.44 -16.23 -1.38
N TYR A 330 -14.30 -15.78 -0.85
CA TYR A 330 -13.74 -14.47 -1.17
C TYR A 330 -13.44 -14.33 -2.68
N GLU A 331 -12.97 -15.41 -3.30
CA GLU A 331 -12.64 -15.45 -4.73
C GLU A 331 -13.88 -15.48 -5.65
N LEU A 332 -15.10 -15.72 -5.14
CA LEU A 332 -16.33 -15.70 -5.95
C LEU A 332 -16.55 -14.38 -6.68
N ALA A 333 -16.09 -13.28 -6.09
CA ALA A 333 -16.24 -11.95 -6.65
C ALA A 333 -15.06 -11.56 -7.55
N SER A 334 -14.13 -12.47 -7.87
CA SER A 334 -13.04 -12.21 -8.81
C SER A 334 -13.47 -12.48 -10.25
N VAL A 335 -14.36 -11.63 -10.77
CA VAL A 335 -14.62 -11.61 -12.22
C VAL A 335 -13.36 -11.07 -12.91
N PRO A 336 -12.81 -11.76 -13.94
CA PRO A 336 -11.73 -11.23 -14.76
C PRO A 336 -12.21 -9.95 -15.43
N VAL A 337 -11.48 -8.85 -15.20
CA VAL A 337 -11.80 -7.52 -15.76
C VAL A 337 -11.54 -7.47 -17.28
N ASP A 338 -10.98 -8.54 -17.85
CA ASP A 338 -10.52 -8.61 -19.24
C ASP A 338 -11.40 -9.48 -20.15
N ALA A 339 -12.60 -9.87 -19.72
CA ALA A 339 -13.60 -10.42 -20.66
C ALA A 339 -14.37 -9.26 -21.32
N LYS A 340 -13.76 -8.62 -22.31
CA LYS A 340 -14.42 -7.74 -23.29
C LYS A 340 -14.44 -8.39 -24.66
#